data_AF-Q18I10-F1
#
_entry.id   AF-Q18I10-F1
#
_cell.length_a   1.000
_cell.length_b   1.000
_cell.length_c   1.000
_cell.angle_alpha   90.00
_cell.angle_beta   90.00
_cell.angle_gamma   90.00
#
_symmetry.space_group_name_H-M   'P 1'
#
loop_
_entity.id
_entity.type
_entity.pdbx_description
1 polymer ?
#
loop_
_entity_poly.entity_id
_entity_poly.type
_entity_poly.pdbx_seq_one_letter_code
_entity_poly.pdbx_strand_id
1 'polypeptide(L)'
;MSTTCALCRRIVPDERLQDPQAVQEHHLRPEERAESPTVMVCRPCHKQIHALFTNDELRSEYDTINALRSASRLTEYLSWIRGTNRLDINVETSNHVRQQQNR
;
A
#
# COMPACT_ATOMS: atom_id res chain seq x y z
N MET A 1 10.64 15.91 -9.63
CA MET A 1 9.38 15.20 -9.88
C MET A 1 8.82 14.81 -8.54
N SER A 2 7.51 14.90 -8.45
CA SER A 2 6.74 14.55 -7.27
C SER A 2 5.77 13.46 -7.68
N THR A 3 5.79 12.33 -6.98
CA THR A 3 4.93 11.21 -7.30
C THR A 3 3.63 11.25 -6.49
N THR A 4 2.49 11.15 -7.17
CA THR A 4 1.19 11.01 -6.50
C THR A 4 0.97 9.56 -6.09
N CYS A 5 0.81 9.29 -4.80
CA CYS A 5 0.53 7.95 -4.30
C CYS A 5 -0.81 7.44 -4.86
N ALA A 6 -0.79 6.30 -5.54
CA ALA A 6 -1.98 5.72 -6.15
C ALA A 6 -3.05 5.36 -5.11
N LEU A 7 -2.70 5.04 -3.86
CA LEU A 7 -3.69 4.68 -2.85
C LEU A 7 -4.28 5.91 -2.14
N CYS A 8 -3.45 6.67 -1.42
CA CYS A 8 -3.95 7.81 -0.63
C CYS A 8 -4.12 9.11 -1.41
N ARG A 9 -3.58 9.21 -2.64
CA ARG A 9 -3.58 10.41 -3.51
C ARG A 9 -2.81 11.62 -2.98
N ARG A 10 -1.98 11.45 -1.94
CA ARG A 10 -1.02 12.50 -1.53
C ARG A 10 0.09 12.63 -2.57
N ILE A 11 0.54 13.86 -2.78
CA ILE A 11 1.74 14.17 -3.56
C ILE A 11 2.95 13.97 -2.64
N VAL A 12 3.87 13.08 -3.03
CA VAL A 12 5.14 12.86 -2.33
C VAL A 12 6.24 13.58 -3.10
N PRO A 13 7.01 14.49 -2.48
CA PRO A 13 8.08 15.23 -3.15
C PRO A 13 9.37 14.40 -3.20
N ASP A 14 9.32 13.21 -3.81
CA ASP A 14 10.36 12.17 -3.80
C ASP A 14 11.75 12.65 -4.21
N GLU A 15 11.90 13.51 -5.23
CA GLU A 15 13.23 14.04 -5.60
C GLU A 15 13.86 14.98 -4.58
N ARG A 16 13.05 15.62 -3.72
CA ARG A 16 13.56 16.49 -2.65
C ARG A 16 13.90 15.70 -1.39
N LEU A 17 13.49 14.44 -1.33
CA LEU A 17 13.78 13.54 -0.22
C LEU A 17 15.09 12.82 -0.50
N GLN A 18 15.95 12.73 0.53
CA GLN A 18 17.14 11.88 0.47
C GLN A 18 16.79 10.39 0.61
N ASP A 19 15.50 10.08 0.79
CA ASP A 19 15.00 8.73 1.02
C ASP A 19 14.40 8.17 -0.28
N PRO A 20 15.14 7.34 -1.04
CA PRO A 20 14.68 6.81 -2.32
C PRO A 20 13.50 5.84 -2.16
N GLN A 21 13.24 5.37 -0.93
CA GLN A 21 12.20 4.41 -0.63
C GLN A 21 10.91 5.10 -0.15
N ALA A 22 10.80 6.43 -0.25
CA ALA A 22 9.62 7.20 0.15
C ALA A 22 8.38 6.85 -0.71
N VAL A 23 8.61 6.46 -1.96
CA VAL A 23 7.62 5.92 -2.89
C VAL A 23 8.15 4.58 -3.39
N GLN A 24 7.26 3.61 -3.51
CA GLN A 24 7.57 2.22 -3.83
C GLN A 24 6.59 1.72 -4.88
N GLU A 25 7.08 0.89 -5.78
CA GLU A 25 6.22 0.09 -6.65
C GLU A 25 5.53 -0.99 -5.82
N HIS A 26 4.24 -1.18 -6.03
CA HIS A 26 3.46 -2.25 -5.44
C HIS A 26 2.79 -3.09 -6.53
N HIS A 27 2.99 -4.40 -6.47
CA HIS A 27 2.30 -5.38 -7.31
C HIS A 27 0.92 -5.67 -6.72
N LEU A 28 -0.14 -5.39 -7.49
CA LEU A 28 -1.51 -5.66 -7.06
C LEU A 28 -1.84 -7.16 -6.99
N ARG A 29 -1.08 -7.99 -7.70
CA ARG A 29 -1.13 -9.47 -7.65
C ARG A 29 0.26 -10.00 -7.27
N PRO A 30 0.63 -10.03 -5.98
CA PRO A 30 2.01 -10.28 -5.55
C PRO A 30 2.62 -11.62 -5.99
N GLU A 31 1.80 -12.63 -6.23
CA GLU A 31 2.20 -13.98 -6.62
C GLU A 31 2.49 -14.10 -8.14
N GLU A 32 1.87 -13.24 -8.95
CA GLU A 32 1.94 -13.26 -10.41
C GLU A 32 2.78 -12.08 -10.94
N ARG A 33 3.96 -11.83 -10.35
CA ARG A 33 4.72 -10.59 -10.58
C ARG A 33 4.98 -10.23 -12.04
N ALA A 34 5.15 -11.22 -12.92
CA ALA A 34 5.42 -11.00 -14.34
C ALA A 34 4.24 -10.32 -15.07
N GLU A 35 3.01 -10.58 -14.63
CA GLU A 35 1.77 -10.09 -15.26
C GLU A 35 0.98 -9.15 -14.35
N SER A 36 1.40 -9.03 -13.07
CA SER A 36 0.74 -8.18 -12.08
C SER A 36 0.78 -6.72 -12.53
N PRO A 37 -0.38 -6.04 -12.59
CA PRO A 37 -0.40 -4.60 -12.66
C PRO A 37 0.38 -3.99 -11.49
N THR A 38 1.18 -2.97 -11.76
CA THR A 38 1.94 -2.25 -10.73
C THR A 38 1.44 -0.82 -10.57
N VAL A 39 1.57 -0.30 -9.34
CA VAL A 39 1.22 1.08 -9.01
C VAL A 39 2.26 1.69 -8.07
N MET A 40 2.51 2.99 -8.22
CA MET A 40 3.36 3.73 -7.30
C MET A 40 2.58 4.15 -6.05
N VAL A 41 3.05 3.76 -4.87
CA VAL A 41 2.45 4.10 -3.58
C VAL A 41 3.51 4.65 -2.63
N CYS A 42 3.12 5.52 -1.69
CA CYS A 42 4.05 5.95 -0.65
C CYS A 42 4.34 4.80 0.33
N ARG A 43 5.53 4.79 0.94
CA ARG A 43 5.94 3.77 1.92
C ARG A 43 4.87 3.46 2.97
N PRO A 44 4.19 4.45 3.60
CA PRO A 44 3.15 4.16 4.58
C PRO A 44 2.00 3.33 4.00
N CYS A 45 1.57 3.65 2.78
CA CYS A 45 0.49 2.92 2.13
C CYS A 45 0.93 1.50 1.77
N HIS A 46 2.17 1.33 1.30
CA HIS A 46 2.71 0.01 1.00
C HIS A 46 2.74 -0.89 2.24
N LYS A 47 3.29 -0.38 3.36
CA LYS A 47 3.29 -1.07 4.66
C LYS A 47 1.88 -1.43 5.11
N GLN A 48 0.92 -0.51 4.99
CA GLN A 48 -0.44 -0.74 5.43
C GLN A 48 -1.16 -1.83 4.62
N ILE A 49 -0.96 -1.88 3.30
CA ILE A 49 -1.56 -2.93 2.45
C ILE A 49 -1.12 -4.31 2.96
N HIS A 50 0.18 -4.54 3.11
CA HIS A 50 0.71 -5.83 3.54
C HIS A 50 0.46 -6.15 5.03
N ALA A 51 0.09 -5.16 5.84
CA ALA A 51 -0.34 -5.40 7.22
C ALA A 51 -1.80 -5.90 7.29
N LEU A 52 -2.65 -5.52 6.33
CA LEU A 52 -4.10 -5.76 6.36
C LEU A 52 -4.56 -6.89 5.44
N PHE A 53 -3.83 -7.17 4.36
CA PHE A 53 -4.24 -8.14 3.35
C PHE A 53 -3.15 -9.17 3.09
N THR A 54 -3.60 -10.40 2.90
CA THR A 54 -2.81 -11.52 2.43
C THR A 54 -2.63 -11.44 0.91
N ASN A 55 -1.66 -12.18 0.36
CA ASN A 55 -1.48 -12.25 -1.09
C ASN A 55 -2.72 -12.81 -1.79
N ASP A 56 -3.39 -13.79 -1.18
CA ASP A 56 -4.64 -14.36 -1.70
C ASP A 56 -5.78 -13.34 -1.74
N GLU A 57 -5.99 -12.57 -0.67
CA GLU A 57 -6.98 -11.48 -0.65
C GLU A 57 -6.63 -10.41 -1.72
N LEU A 58 -5.35 -10.06 -1.86
CA LEU A 58 -4.91 -9.11 -2.89
C LEU A 58 -5.20 -9.63 -4.30
N ARG A 59 -4.93 -10.89 -4.58
CA ARG A 59 -5.19 -11.51 -5.90
C ARG A 59 -6.68 -11.67 -6.20
N SER A 60 -7.49 -12.02 -5.21
CA SER A 60 -8.90 -12.40 -5.42
C SER A 60 -9.89 -11.25 -5.28
N GLU A 61 -9.66 -10.32 -4.37
CA GLU A 61 -10.63 -9.27 -4.02
C GLU A 61 -10.08 -7.85 -4.28
N TYR A 62 -8.77 -7.64 -4.22
CA TYR A 62 -8.14 -6.32 -4.23
C TYR A 62 -7.09 -6.13 -5.33
N ASP A 63 -7.27 -6.79 -6.47
CA ASP A 63 -6.30 -6.85 -7.57
C ASP A 63 -6.26 -5.58 -8.44
N THR A 64 -7.03 -4.56 -8.06
CA THR A 64 -7.03 -3.23 -8.66
C THR A 64 -6.86 -2.15 -7.59
N ILE A 65 -6.26 -1.01 -7.98
CA ILE A 65 -6.12 0.12 -7.07
C ILE A 65 -7.47 0.69 -6.61
N ASN A 66 -8.52 0.57 -7.43
CA ASN A 66 -9.85 1.03 -7.06
C ASN A 66 -10.48 0.11 -6.01
N ALA A 67 -10.28 -1.21 -6.10
CA ALA A 67 -10.70 -2.14 -5.07
C ALA A 67 -10.02 -1.83 -3.73
N LEU A 68 -8.69 -1.62 -3.72
CA LEU A 68 -7.96 -1.20 -2.51
C LEU A 68 -8.47 0.13 -1.93
N ARG A 69 -8.76 1.12 -2.78
CA ARG A 69 -9.29 2.42 -2.33
C ARG A 69 -10.69 2.30 -1.70
N SER A 70 -11.48 1.31 -2.13
CA SER A 70 -12.83 1.05 -1.64
C SER A 70 -12.88 0.03 -0.49
N ALA A 71 -11.75 -0.56 -0.11
CA ALA A 71 -11.69 -1.56 0.95
C ALA A 71 -12.07 -0.95 2.30
N SER A 72 -13.07 -1.54 2.97
CA SER A 72 -13.54 -1.08 4.28
C SER A 72 -12.42 -1.05 5.32
N ARG A 73 -11.56 -2.09 5.34
CA ARG A 73 -10.36 -2.20 6.18
C ARG A 73 -9.36 -1.04 6.02
N LEU A 74 -9.36 -0.33 4.89
CA LEU A 74 -8.47 0.80 4.63
C LEU A 74 -9.13 2.17 4.86
N THR A 75 -10.44 2.23 5.10
CA THR A 75 -11.20 3.49 5.07
C THR A 75 -10.70 4.50 6.12
N GLU A 76 -10.60 4.07 7.38
CA GLU A 76 -10.12 4.93 8.48
C GLU A 76 -8.66 5.34 8.26
N TYR A 77 -7.82 4.40 7.86
CA TYR A 77 -6.42 4.65 7.54
C TYR A 77 -6.27 5.70 6.43
N LEU A 78 -7.04 5.57 5.33
CA LEU A 78 -6.96 6.47 4.19
C LEU A 78 -7.44 7.87 4.55
N SER A 79 -8.46 7.99 5.38
CA SER A 79 -8.92 9.27 5.92
C SER A 79 -7.81 9.96 6.72
N TRP A 80 -7.18 9.23 7.64
CA TRP A 80 -6.12 9.74 8.49
C TRP A 80 -4.86 10.11 7.69
N ILE A 81 -4.30 9.18 6.90
CA ILE A 81 -2.99 9.38 6.26
C ILE A 81 -2.99 10.56 5.28
N ARG A 82 -4.14 10.85 4.64
CA ARG A 82 -4.34 11.99 3.73
C ARG A 82 -4.12 13.34 4.42
N GLY A 83 -4.41 13.44 5.71
CA GLY A 83 -4.20 14.66 6.51
C GLY A 83 -2.78 14.80 7.08
N THR A 84 -1.83 13.93 6.71
CA THR A 84 -0.47 13.93 7.28
C THR A 84 0.62 14.13 6.23
N ASN A 85 1.82 14.51 6.69
CA ASN A 85 3.05 14.51 5.90
C ASN A 85 3.98 13.33 6.23
N ARG A 86 3.44 12.26 6.85
CA ARG A 86 4.26 11.11 7.25
C ARG A 86 4.80 10.37 6.02
N LEU A 87 6.11 10.12 6.06
CA LEU A 87 6.86 9.32 5.07
C LEU A 87 7.12 7.89 5.57
N ASP A 88 6.93 7.64 6.86
CA ASP A 88 6.96 6.30 7.44
C ASP A 88 5.96 6.17 8.58
N ILE A 89 5.52 4.93 8.83
CA ILE A 89 4.62 4.54 9.92
C ILE A 89 5.05 3.19 10.49
N ASN A 90 4.68 2.96 11.74
CA ASN A 90 4.66 1.62 12.31
C ASN A 90 3.30 0.99 12.00
N VAL A 91 3.31 -0.24 11.50
CA VAL A 91 2.09 -1.03 11.24
C VAL A 91 2.15 -2.29 12.07
N GLU A 92 1.00 -2.66 12.64
CA GLU A 92 0.83 -3.97 13.25
C GLU A 92 0.16 -4.89 12.23
N THR A 93 0.88 -5.93 11.79
CA THR A 93 0.30 -6.94 10.90
C THR A 93 -0.86 -7.62 11.60
N SER A 94 -2.01 -7.65 10.95
CA SER A 94 -3.22 -8.28 11.48
C SER A 94 -2.98 -9.77 11.77
N ASN A 95 -3.67 -10.29 12.79
CA ASN A 95 -3.51 -11.70 13.18
C ASN A 95 -3.83 -12.66 12.04
N HIS A 96 -4.83 -12.33 11.21
CA HIS A 96 -5.19 -13.11 10.03
C HIS A 96 -4.03 -13.21 9.04
N VAL A 97 -3.43 -12.08 8.67
CA VAL A 97 -2.29 -12.05 7.76
C VAL A 97 -1.09 -12.80 8.33
N ARG A 98 -0.77 -12.58 9.62
CA ARG A 98 0.35 -13.27 10.30
C ARG A 98 0.17 -14.79 10.29
N GLN A 99 -1.05 -15.29 10.50
CA GLN A 99 -1.31 -16.73 10.51
C GLN A 99 -1.17 -17.37 9.12
N GLN A 100 -1.42 -16.61 8.05
CA GLN A 100 -1.29 -17.11 6.68
C GLN A 100 0.14 -17.08 6.17
N GLN A 101 0.96 -16.12 6.63
CA GLN A 101 2.40 -16.04 6.29
C GLN A 101 3.26 -17.11 6.99
N ASN A 102 2.79 -17.65 8.11
CA ASN A 102 3.50 -18.68 8.90
C ASN A 102 3.07 -20.12 8.57
N ARG A 103 2.26 -20.31 7.52
CA ARG A 103 1.83 -21.61 7.00
C ARG A 103 2.68 -21.98 5.79
#